data_AF-A0D654-F1
#
_entry.id   AF-A0D654-F1
#
_cell.length_a   1.000
_cell.length_b   1.000
_cell.length_c   1.000
_cell.angle_alpha   90.00
_cell.angle_beta   90.00
_cell.angle_gamma   90.00
#
_symmetry.space_group_name_H-M   'P 1'
#
loop_
_entity.id
_entity.type
_entity.pdbx_description
1 polymer ?
#
loop_
_entity_poly.entity_id
_entity_poly.type
_entity_poly.pdbx_seq_one_letter_code
_entity_poly.pdbx_strand_id
1 'polypeptide(L)'
;MGGACSGTKQPQQKQKQQQQELKIIEQPYLHVQSMSQPQSRPSEQRGETGPCVKELLYCYKRFTDFLELVGNLDHLATHAREQLNNCIIQRSNINILIQNSIKRIMKEQKIIKRVEESDYYLIHNDKKFAVTFVQLMQKISNIILTELQSDSNFQEAFPMLIVSFVDLATQIIKEIENFQNFKTPSVQKQNTKPPISQDNYQASTNK
;
A
#
# COMPACT_ATOMS: atom_id res chain seq x y z
N MET A 1 19.83 -8.61 -83.42
CA MET A 1 19.73 -7.79 -82.19
C MET A 1 19.83 -8.78 -81.02
N GLY A 2 20.96 -9.04 -80.35
CA GLY A 2 22.20 -8.28 -80.15
C GLY A 2 22.01 -7.19 -79.08
N GLY A 3 22.74 -7.11 -77.96
CA GLY A 3 23.77 -7.98 -77.34
C GLY A 3 23.56 -8.05 -75.81
N ALA A 4 24.14 -8.96 -75.03
CA ALA A 4 25.56 -9.12 -74.69
C ALA A 4 26.20 -7.90 -73.97
N CYS A 5 26.52 -8.06 -72.67
CA CYS A 5 27.77 -7.57 -72.06
C CYS A 5 27.99 -8.16 -70.64
N SER A 6 29.24 -8.46 -70.30
CA SER A 6 29.67 -9.22 -69.10
C SER A 6 30.92 -8.61 -68.44
N GLY A 7 31.16 -8.91 -67.15
CA GLY A 7 32.39 -8.56 -66.41
C GLY A 7 32.43 -7.10 -65.91
N THR A 8 33.40 -6.60 -65.11
CA THR A 8 34.50 -7.20 -64.30
C THR A 8 35.06 -6.08 -63.35
N LYS A 9 35.96 -6.24 -62.36
CA LYS A 9 36.86 -7.37 -62.03
C LYS A 9 37.04 -7.70 -60.51
N GLN A 10 38.18 -7.34 -59.88
CA GLN A 10 38.77 -7.90 -58.64
C GLN A 10 39.98 -6.98 -58.18
N PRO A 11 40.92 -7.31 -57.25
CA PRO A 11 41.05 -6.63 -55.95
C PRO A 11 42.40 -5.93 -55.63
N GLN A 12 42.48 -5.32 -54.44
CA GLN A 12 43.66 -5.18 -53.54
C GLN A 12 44.86 -4.27 -53.96
N GLN A 13 45.31 -3.37 -53.06
CA GLN A 13 46.75 -3.07 -52.93
C GLN A 13 47.19 -2.44 -51.58
N LYS A 14 48.18 -3.13 -50.97
CA LYS A 14 49.35 -2.65 -50.17
C LYS A 14 49.22 -2.02 -48.77
N GLN A 15 49.90 -2.71 -47.86
CA GLN A 15 50.49 -2.25 -46.59
C GLN A 15 51.58 -1.18 -46.79
N LYS A 16 51.78 -0.36 -45.74
CA LYS A 16 52.95 0.45 -45.28
C LYS A 16 52.40 1.80 -44.75
N GLN A 17 52.79 2.35 -43.59
CA GLN A 17 53.91 2.12 -42.66
C GLN A 17 53.45 2.05 -41.20
N GLN A 18 54.24 1.39 -40.34
CA GLN A 18 54.32 1.75 -38.92
C GLN A 18 55.29 2.93 -38.77
N GLN A 19 54.89 3.99 -38.07
CA GLN A 19 55.73 4.68 -37.07
C GLN A 19 54.94 5.79 -36.35
N GLN A 20 55.08 5.78 -35.02
CA GLN A 20 55.11 6.93 -34.10
C GLN A 20 54.38 8.22 -34.51
N GLU A 21 53.31 8.55 -33.77
CA GLU A 21 53.41 9.63 -32.76
C GLU A 21 52.20 9.58 -31.80
N LEU A 22 52.47 9.41 -30.50
CA LEU A 22 51.51 9.68 -29.44
C LEU A 22 51.39 11.20 -29.27
N LYS A 23 50.55 11.85 -30.07
CA LYS A 23 50.07 13.20 -29.77
C LYS A 23 48.73 13.10 -29.06
N ILE A 24 48.81 13.29 -27.74
CA ILE A 24 47.66 13.53 -26.87
C ILE A 24 46.97 14.78 -27.40
N ILE A 25 45.86 14.59 -28.12
CA ILE A 25 44.95 15.68 -28.44
C ILE A 25 44.16 15.94 -27.16
N GLU A 26 44.41 17.08 -26.54
CA GLU A 26 43.54 17.62 -25.49
C GLU A 26 42.15 17.87 -26.11
N GLN A 27 41.27 16.87 -26.03
CA GLN A 27 39.86 17.12 -26.25
C GLN A 27 39.35 17.97 -25.08
N PRO A 28 38.60 19.06 -25.35
CA PRO A 28 38.09 19.89 -24.28
C PRO A 28 37.18 19.04 -23.40
N TYR A 29 37.50 18.99 -22.10
CA TYR A 29 36.67 18.32 -21.11
C TYR A 29 35.23 18.79 -21.26
N LEU A 30 34.32 17.86 -21.59
CA LEU A 30 32.90 18.10 -21.40
C LEU A 30 32.70 18.44 -19.93
N HIS A 31 32.42 19.71 -19.67
CA HIS A 31 32.19 20.20 -18.33
C HIS A 31 30.88 19.60 -17.85
N VAL A 32 30.97 18.45 -17.17
CA VAL A 32 29.82 17.79 -16.55
C VAL A 32 29.34 18.71 -15.45
N GLN A 33 28.39 19.60 -15.78
CA GLN A 33 27.57 20.24 -14.78
C GLN A 33 26.89 19.11 -14.01
N SER A 34 27.36 18.90 -12.79
CA SER A 34 26.73 18.03 -11.81
C SER A 34 25.31 18.55 -11.61
N MET A 35 24.35 17.93 -12.31
CA MET A 35 22.93 18.15 -12.08
C MET A 35 22.56 17.48 -10.76
N SER A 36 22.96 18.15 -9.68
CA SER A 36 22.56 17.85 -8.31
C SER A 36 21.08 18.18 -8.13
N GLN A 37 20.22 17.32 -8.66
CA GLN A 37 18.86 17.16 -8.20
C GLN A 37 18.66 15.70 -7.78
N PRO A 38 18.64 15.41 -6.47
CA PRO A 38 17.79 14.34 -6.00
C PRO A 38 16.38 14.72 -6.46
N GLN A 39 15.79 13.91 -7.35
CA GLN A 39 14.33 13.94 -7.50
C GLN A 39 13.77 13.55 -6.14
N SER A 40 13.35 14.55 -5.37
CA SER A 40 12.67 14.36 -4.12
C SER A 40 11.47 13.46 -4.40
N ARG A 41 11.48 12.26 -3.80
CA ARG A 41 10.29 11.42 -3.75
C ARG A 41 9.13 12.32 -3.31
N PRO A 42 7.94 12.21 -3.93
CA PRO A 42 6.78 12.99 -3.51
C PRO A 42 6.65 12.83 -1.99
N SER A 43 6.58 13.96 -1.28
CA SER A 43 6.73 14.00 0.16
C SER A 43 5.84 12.96 0.80
N GLU A 44 6.46 11.96 1.45
CA GLU A 44 5.73 10.94 2.19
C GLU A 44 4.98 11.66 3.30
N GLN A 45 3.71 11.97 3.04
CA GLN A 45 2.75 12.29 4.09
C GLN A 45 2.66 11.04 4.95
N ARG A 46 3.50 10.99 6.00
CA ARG A 46 3.42 10.00 7.08
C ARG A 46 2.08 10.20 7.78
N GLY A 47 1.04 9.59 7.21
CA GLY A 47 -0.21 9.38 7.92
C GLY A 47 0.08 8.41 9.06
N GLU A 48 -0.33 8.77 10.27
CA GLU A 48 -0.22 7.90 11.46
C GLU A 48 -0.96 6.56 11.25
N THR A 49 -1.87 6.51 10.27
CA THR A 49 -2.60 5.31 9.83
C THR A 49 -1.73 4.28 9.09
N GLY A 50 -0.57 4.68 8.54
CA GLY A 50 0.25 3.84 7.65
C GLY A 50 0.60 2.45 8.18
N PRO A 51 1.11 2.33 9.43
CA PRO A 51 1.44 1.03 10.04
C PRO A 51 0.21 0.12 10.17
N CYS A 52 -0.90 0.63 10.73
CA CYS A 52 -2.12 -0.14 10.91
C CYS A 52 -2.71 -0.64 9.57
N VAL A 53 -2.74 0.22 8.54
CA VAL A 53 -3.22 -0.17 7.21
C VAL A 53 -2.36 -1.29 6.62
N LYS A 54 -1.04 -1.24 6.81
CA LYS A 54 -0.12 -2.30 6.38
C LYS A 54 -0.38 -3.63 7.09
N GLU A 55 -0.56 -3.61 8.41
CA GLU A 55 -0.85 -4.83 9.18
C GLU A 55 -2.25 -5.41 8.85
N LEU A 56 -3.25 -4.55 8.60
CA LEU A 56 -4.56 -4.99 8.10
C LEU A 56 -4.50 -5.57 6.68
N LEU A 57 -3.67 -5.04 5.78
CA LEU A 57 -3.42 -5.64 4.45
C LEU A 57 -2.76 -7.01 4.57
N TYR A 58 -1.86 -7.20 5.54
CA TYR A 58 -1.27 -8.51 5.83
C TYR A 58 -2.31 -9.49 6.40
N CYS A 59 -3.19 -9.04 7.30
CA CYS A 59 -4.32 -9.85 7.78
C CYS A 59 -5.28 -10.22 6.64
N TYR A 60 -5.55 -9.30 5.72
CA TYR A 60 -6.39 -9.54 4.54
C TYR A 60 -5.80 -10.58 3.59
N LYS A 61 -4.47 -10.61 3.42
CA LYS A 61 -3.79 -11.67 2.65
C LYS A 61 -4.00 -13.03 3.29
N ARG A 62 -3.70 -13.18 4.59
CA ARG A 62 -3.96 -14.43 5.35
C ARG A 62 -5.43 -14.87 5.26
N PHE A 63 -6.38 -13.94 5.34
CA PHE A 63 -7.82 -14.23 5.20
C PHE A 63 -8.15 -14.79 3.82
N THR A 64 -7.51 -14.26 2.76
CA THR A 64 -7.66 -14.76 1.40
C THR A 64 -7.09 -16.18 1.28
N ASP A 65 -5.90 -16.42 1.82
CA ASP A 65 -5.27 -17.74 1.86
C ASP A 65 -6.17 -18.76 2.59
N PHE A 66 -6.75 -18.39 3.74
CA PHE A 66 -7.67 -19.24 4.50
C PHE A 66 -8.99 -19.52 3.76
N LEU A 67 -9.56 -18.54 3.06
CA LEU A 67 -10.75 -18.76 2.24
C LEU A 67 -10.50 -19.73 1.08
N GLU A 68 -9.29 -19.75 0.51
CA GLU A 68 -8.94 -20.68 -0.55
C GLU A 68 -8.81 -22.13 -0.05
N LEU A 69 -8.39 -22.32 1.21
CA LEU A 69 -8.34 -23.63 1.88
C LEU A 69 -9.73 -24.24 2.16
N VAL A 70 -10.81 -23.44 2.21
CA VAL A 70 -12.17 -23.97 2.38
C VAL A 70 -12.62 -24.78 1.15
N GLY A 71 -12.12 -24.43 -0.05
CA GLY A 71 -12.39 -25.19 -1.27
C GLY A 71 -13.88 -25.22 -1.68
N ASN A 72 -14.43 -26.42 -1.90
CA ASN A 72 -15.81 -26.59 -2.33
C ASN A 72 -16.80 -26.56 -1.15
N LEU A 73 -17.77 -25.65 -1.19
CA LEU A 73 -18.78 -25.44 -0.16
C LEU A 73 -20.01 -26.37 -0.27
N ASP A 74 -20.09 -27.23 -1.29
CA ASP A 74 -21.29 -28.04 -1.59
C ASP A 74 -21.73 -28.97 -0.45
N HIS A 75 -20.79 -29.41 0.39
CA HIS A 75 -21.04 -30.29 1.52
C HIS A 75 -21.47 -29.55 2.81
N LEU A 76 -21.37 -28.22 2.85
CA LEU A 76 -21.75 -27.41 4.01
C LEU A 76 -23.25 -27.16 4.08
N ALA A 77 -23.77 -27.04 5.30
CA ALA A 77 -25.10 -26.54 5.58
C ALA A 77 -25.33 -25.15 4.95
N THR A 78 -26.57 -24.86 4.56
CA THR A 78 -26.95 -23.62 3.86
C THR A 78 -26.49 -22.37 4.60
N HIS A 79 -26.59 -22.35 5.93
CA HIS A 79 -26.15 -21.22 6.76
C HIS A 79 -24.64 -20.96 6.65
N ALA A 80 -23.79 -21.91 7.02
CA ALA A 80 -22.33 -21.80 6.87
C ALA A 80 -21.91 -21.39 5.44
N ARG A 81 -22.58 -21.95 4.42
CA ARG A 81 -22.35 -21.62 3.00
C ARG A 81 -22.68 -20.17 2.68
N GLU A 82 -23.80 -19.64 3.19
CA GLU A 82 -24.18 -18.24 3.03
C GLU A 82 -23.16 -17.30 3.70
N GLN A 83 -22.69 -17.63 4.89
CA GLN A 83 -21.72 -16.80 5.62
C GLN A 83 -20.33 -16.80 4.94
N LEU A 84 -19.91 -17.94 4.38
CA LEU A 84 -18.70 -18.00 3.55
C LEU A 84 -18.86 -17.22 2.24
N ASN A 85 -20.04 -17.28 1.61
CA ASN A 85 -20.34 -16.42 0.46
C ASN A 85 -20.29 -14.93 0.83
N ASN A 86 -20.79 -14.53 2.02
CA ASN A 86 -20.66 -13.18 2.54
C ASN A 86 -19.20 -12.75 2.71
N CYS A 87 -18.34 -13.64 3.25
CA CYS A 87 -16.89 -13.46 3.31
C CYS A 87 -16.23 -13.31 1.92
N ILE A 88 -16.61 -14.14 0.94
CA ILE A 88 -16.13 -14.06 -0.45
C ILE A 88 -16.54 -12.73 -1.11
N ILE A 89 -17.75 -12.24 -0.84
CA ILE A 89 -18.22 -10.93 -1.29
C ILE A 89 -17.38 -9.80 -0.66
N GLN A 90 -17.10 -9.84 0.66
CA GLN A 90 -16.22 -8.84 1.28
C GLN A 90 -14.79 -8.90 0.69
N ARG A 91 -14.26 -10.10 0.42
CA ARG A 91 -12.97 -10.27 -0.27
C ARG A 91 -12.97 -9.56 -1.62
N SER A 92 -14.01 -9.75 -2.43
CA SER A 92 -14.16 -9.08 -3.73
C SER A 92 -14.22 -7.56 -3.59
N ASN A 93 -15.01 -7.05 -2.64
CA ASN A 93 -15.13 -5.62 -2.37
C ASN A 93 -13.78 -4.98 -1.98
N ILE A 94 -12.98 -5.66 -1.14
CA ILE A 94 -11.64 -5.19 -0.75
C ILE A 94 -10.68 -5.19 -1.95
N ASN A 95 -10.67 -6.25 -2.76
CA ASN A 95 -9.84 -6.31 -3.97
C ASN A 95 -10.16 -5.15 -4.93
N ILE A 96 -11.45 -4.85 -5.15
CA ILE A 96 -11.90 -3.71 -5.97
C ILE A 96 -11.45 -2.38 -5.35
N LEU A 97 -11.58 -2.21 -4.03
CA LEU A 97 -11.15 -1.02 -3.31
C LEU A 97 -9.64 -0.76 -3.43
N ILE A 98 -8.81 -1.79 -3.23
CA ILE A 98 -7.34 -1.75 -3.39
C ILE A 98 -6.99 -1.36 -4.82
N GLN A 99 -7.52 -2.09 -5.81
CA GLN A 99 -7.27 -1.85 -7.24
C GLN A 99 -7.64 -0.43 -7.66
N ASN A 100 -8.80 0.07 -7.26
CA ASN A 100 -9.26 1.42 -7.63
C ASN A 100 -8.44 2.52 -6.94
N SER A 101 -8.07 2.33 -5.66
CA SER A 101 -7.26 3.31 -4.92
C SER A 101 -5.85 3.41 -5.50
N ILE A 102 -5.20 2.28 -5.80
CA ILE A 102 -3.88 2.27 -6.44
C ILE A 102 -3.95 2.87 -7.86
N LYS A 103 -4.92 2.48 -8.70
CA LYS A 103 -5.09 3.06 -10.06
C LYS A 103 -5.28 4.57 -10.03
N ARG A 104 -6.00 5.10 -9.03
CA ARG A 104 -6.20 6.54 -8.84
C ARG A 104 -4.86 7.24 -8.57
N ILE A 105 -4.09 6.75 -7.61
CA ILE A 105 -2.78 7.32 -7.23
C ILE A 105 -1.77 7.20 -8.38
N MET A 106 -1.73 6.05 -9.07
CA MET A 106 -0.88 5.87 -10.26
C MET A 106 -1.23 6.83 -11.38
N LYS A 107 -2.52 7.08 -11.64
CA LYS A 107 -2.98 8.06 -12.63
C LYS A 107 -2.56 9.49 -12.26
N GLU A 108 -2.67 9.86 -10.97
CA GLU A 108 -2.19 11.14 -10.44
C GLU A 108 -0.66 11.29 -10.62
N GLN A 109 0.09 10.21 -10.44
CA GLN A 109 1.55 10.13 -10.64
C GLN A 109 1.98 9.88 -12.11
N LYS A 110 1.03 9.80 -13.06
CA LYS A 110 1.26 9.48 -14.49
C LYS A 110 1.94 8.12 -14.76
N ILE A 111 1.80 7.16 -13.85
CA ILE A 111 2.32 5.80 -14.00
C ILE A 111 1.33 4.94 -14.79
N ILE A 112 1.78 4.32 -15.87
CA ILE A 112 0.97 3.45 -16.75
C ILE A 112 1.53 2.02 -16.70
N LYS A 113 1.05 1.22 -15.74
CA LYS A 113 1.25 -0.24 -15.70
C LYS A 113 0.03 -0.94 -15.08
N ARG A 114 0.05 -2.28 -15.02
CA ARG A 114 -0.93 -3.06 -14.23
C ARG A 114 -0.62 -2.92 -12.73
N VAL A 115 -1.65 -3.04 -11.89
CA VAL A 115 -1.50 -3.03 -10.42
C VAL A 115 -1.01 -4.39 -9.95
N GLU A 116 0.06 -4.39 -9.17
CA GLU A 116 0.70 -5.58 -8.59
C GLU A 116 0.68 -5.49 -7.05
N GLU A 117 0.90 -6.60 -6.33
CA GLU A 117 1.00 -6.57 -4.85
C GLU A 117 2.12 -5.62 -4.36
N SER A 118 3.19 -5.49 -5.15
CA SER A 118 4.30 -4.57 -4.90
C SER A 118 3.88 -3.10 -4.91
N ASP A 119 2.69 -2.74 -5.40
CA ASP A 119 2.17 -1.37 -5.42
C ASP A 119 1.35 -1.01 -4.16
N TYR A 120 1.10 -1.97 -3.26
CA TYR A 120 0.23 -1.76 -2.09
C TYR A 120 0.76 -0.69 -1.11
N TYR A 121 2.07 -0.38 -1.16
CA TYR A 121 2.64 0.73 -0.37
C TYR A 121 2.02 2.10 -0.70
N LEU A 122 1.48 2.28 -1.91
CA LEU A 122 0.88 3.55 -2.35
C LEU A 122 -0.36 3.93 -1.53
N ILE A 123 -1.08 2.95 -0.98
CA ILE A 123 -2.36 3.15 -0.26
C ILE A 123 -2.24 3.15 1.26
N HIS A 124 -1.07 2.85 1.84
CA HIS A 124 -0.87 2.82 3.30
C HIS A 124 -1.29 4.13 3.99
N ASN A 125 -0.96 5.28 3.40
CA ASN A 125 -1.24 6.61 3.96
C ASN A 125 -2.53 7.25 3.41
N ASP A 126 -3.29 6.59 2.53
CA ASP A 126 -4.55 7.12 2.01
C ASP A 126 -5.65 7.02 3.07
N LYS A 127 -5.97 8.15 3.69
CA LYS A 127 -7.02 8.25 4.72
C LYS A 127 -8.40 7.79 4.23
N LYS A 128 -8.75 8.01 2.96
CA LYS A 128 -10.06 7.60 2.40
C LYS A 128 -10.11 6.09 2.23
N PHE A 129 -9.07 5.51 1.63
CA PHE A 129 -8.89 4.06 1.56
C PHE A 129 -8.97 3.43 2.95
N ALA A 130 -8.18 3.94 3.90
CA ALA A 130 -8.08 3.37 5.25
C ALA A 130 -9.43 3.31 5.99
N VAL A 131 -10.28 4.35 5.88
CA VAL A 131 -11.62 4.34 6.52
C VAL A 131 -12.48 3.20 5.97
N THR A 132 -12.59 3.09 4.64
CA THR A 132 -13.43 2.07 4.00
C THR A 132 -12.85 0.67 4.17
N PHE A 133 -11.53 0.52 4.10
CA PHE A 133 -10.85 -0.75 4.29
C PHE A 133 -11.06 -1.31 5.70
N VAL A 134 -10.88 -0.47 6.74
CA VAL A 134 -11.18 -0.83 8.13
C VAL A 134 -12.62 -1.31 8.32
N GLN A 135 -13.60 -0.64 7.71
CA GLN A 135 -15.01 -1.05 7.78
C GLN A 135 -15.28 -2.41 7.11
N LEU A 136 -14.60 -2.73 6.01
CA LEU A 136 -14.73 -4.02 5.32
C LEU A 136 -14.04 -5.15 6.13
N MET A 137 -12.86 -4.87 6.70
CA MET A 137 -12.18 -5.80 7.60
C MET A 137 -12.99 -6.07 8.87
N GLN A 138 -13.67 -5.07 9.43
CA GLN A 138 -14.57 -5.24 10.57
C GLN A 138 -15.76 -6.15 10.25
N LYS A 139 -16.32 -6.05 9.04
CA LYS A 139 -17.40 -6.95 8.60
C LYS A 139 -16.91 -8.41 8.52
N ILE A 140 -15.69 -8.62 8.02
CA ILE A 140 -15.08 -9.95 7.96
C ILE A 140 -14.89 -10.52 9.38
N SER A 141 -14.29 -9.76 10.30
CA SER A 141 -14.09 -10.23 11.68
C SER A 141 -15.41 -10.54 12.38
N ASN A 142 -16.46 -9.73 12.14
CA ASN A 142 -17.78 -9.97 12.71
C ASN A 142 -18.39 -11.28 12.18
N ILE A 143 -18.45 -11.50 10.85
CA ILE A 143 -18.99 -12.75 10.27
C ILE A 143 -18.28 -13.98 10.84
N ILE A 144 -16.96 -13.90 11.01
CA ILE A 144 -16.18 -15.01 11.59
C ILE A 144 -16.60 -15.27 13.04
N LEU A 145 -16.63 -14.24 13.89
CA LEU A 145 -16.79 -14.41 15.34
C LEU A 145 -18.25 -14.60 15.78
N THR A 146 -19.24 -14.07 15.04
CA THR A 146 -20.66 -14.24 15.39
C THR A 146 -21.27 -15.45 14.69
N GLU A 147 -20.99 -15.65 13.40
CA GLU A 147 -21.67 -16.66 12.57
C GLU A 147 -20.85 -17.94 12.40
N LEU A 148 -19.59 -17.85 11.93
CA LEU A 148 -18.80 -19.05 11.61
C LEU A 148 -18.23 -19.76 12.84
N GLN A 149 -17.88 -19.02 13.89
CA GLN A 149 -17.38 -19.57 15.16
C GLN A 149 -18.46 -20.33 15.93
N SER A 150 -19.75 -19.98 15.74
CA SER A 150 -20.87 -20.63 16.43
C SER A 150 -21.50 -21.78 15.62
N ASP A 151 -21.27 -21.85 14.30
CA ASP A 151 -21.81 -22.91 13.44
C ASP A 151 -21.06 -24.24 13.67
N SER A 152 -21.77 -25.25 14.21
CA SER A 152 -21.20 -26.57 14.50
C SER A 152 -20.81 -27.33 13.24
N ASN A 153 -21.55 -27.19 12.14
CA ASN A 153 -21.25 -27.88 10.88
C ASN A 153 -19.96 -27.35 10.26
N PHE A 154 -19.73 -26.04 10.37
CA PHE A 154 -18.48 -25.43 9.91
C PHE A 154 -17.29 -25.87 10.78
N GLN A 155 -17.47 -25.93 12.10
CA GLN A 155 -16.44 -26.44 13.03
C GLN A 155 -16.11 -27.92 12.80
N GLU A 156 -17.11 -28.77 12.53
CA GLU A 156 -16.92 -30.19 12.23
C GLU A 156 -16.23 -30.43 10.88
N ALA A 157 -16.60 -29.66 9.84
CA ALA A 157 -15.99 -29.76 8.52
C ALA A 157 -14.56 -29.18 8.47
N PHE A 158 -14.29 -28.11 9.22
CA PHE A 158 -13.04 -27.33 9.13
C PHE A 158 -12.41 -26.98 10.50
N PRO A 159 -12.17 -27.96 11.41
CA PRO A 159 -11.83 -27.69 12.82
C PRO A 159 -10.52 -26.91 13.03
N MET A 160 -9.50 -27.15 12.21
CA MET A 160 -8.23 -26.40 12.29
C MET A 160 -8.33 -25.00 11.65
N LEU A 161 -9.20 -24.85 10.65
CA LEU A 161 -9.33 -23.61 9.90
C LEU A 161 -10.20 -22.60 10.63
N ILE A 162 -11.25 -23.03 11.36
CA ILE A 162 -12.03 -22.12 12.19
C ILE A 162 -11.19 -21.48 13.31
N VAL A 163 -10.30 -22.24 13.97
CA VAL A 163 -9.34 -21.68 14.94
C VAL A 163 -8.47 -20.60 14.28
N SER A 164 -7.94 -20.89 13.08
CA SER A 164 -7.14 -19.95 12.30
C SER A 164 -7.92 -18.69 11.91
N PHE A 165 -9.20 -18.82 11.52
CA PHE A 165 -10.08 -17.69 11.24
C PHE A 165 -10.37 -16.86 12.48
N VAL A 166 -10.65 -17.48 13.64
CA VAL A 166 -10.95 -16.78 14.91
C VAL A 166 -9.73 -16.00 15.41
N ASP A 167 -8.53 -16.59 15.38
CA ASP A 167 -7.27 -15.91 15.71
C ASP A 167 -7.05 -14.69 14.81
N LEU A 168 -7.29 -14.85 13.50
CA LEU A 168 -7.16 -13.77 12.53
C LEU A 168 -8.22 -12.67 12.73
N ALA A 169 -9.47 -13.02 13.02
CA ALA A 169 -10.54 -12.06 13.31
C ALA A 169 -10.24 -11.26 14.59
N THR A 170 -9.69 -11.90 15.62
CA THR A 170 -9.21 -11.24 16.84
C THR A 170 -8.04 -10.29 16.55
N GLN A 171 -7.09 -10.70 15.71
CA GLN A 171 -6.00 -9.83 15.26
C GLN A 171 -6.53 -8.61 14.48
N ILE A 172 -7.51 -8.81 13.60
CA ILE A 172 -8.17 -7.73 12.85
C ILE A 172 -8.83 -6.72 13.79
N ILE A 173 -9.59 -7.17 14.80
CA ILE A 173 -10.24 -6.28 15.77
C ILE A 173 -9.21 -5.43 16.51
N LYS A 174 -8.12 -6.04 16.99
CA LYS A 174 -7.04 -5.32 17.68
C LYS A 174 -6.42 -4.21 16.82
N GLU A 175 -6.18 -4.47 15.53
CA GLU A 175 -5.65 -3.43 14.63
C GLU A 175 -6.69 -2.35 14.29
N ILE A 176 -7.99 -2.68 14.28
CA ILE A 176 -9.07 -1.71 14.13
C ILE A 176 -9.19 -0.81 15.37
N GLU A 177 -9.02 -1.36 16.58
CA GLU A 177 -8.95 -0.57 17.82
C GLU A 177 -7.75 0.39 17.79
N ASN A 178 -6.56 -0.09 17.40
CA ASN A 178 -5.39 0.75 17.17
C ASN A 178 -5.71 1.92 16.22
N PHE A 179 -6.35 1.64 15.08
CA PHE A 179 -6.76 2.66 14.10
C PHE A 179 -7.71 3.72 14.67
N GLN A 180 -8.67 3.31 15.50
CA GLN A 180 -9.63 4.21 16.12
C GLN A 180 -8.97 5.11 17.17
N ASN A 181 -8.04 4.55 17.95
CA ASN A 181 -7.27 5.31 18.95
C ASN A 181 -6.44 6.44 18.32
N PHE A 182 -5.85 6.24 17.13
CA PHE A 182 -5.18 7.32 16.39
C PHE A 182 -6.12 8.42 15.89
N LYS A 183 -7.43 8.15 15.74
CA LYS A 183 -8.41 9.16 15.29
C LYS A 183 -8.99 10.01 16.40
N THR A 184 -8.82 9.62 17.66
CA THR A 184 -9.21 10.40 18.83
C THR A 184 -8.01 11.13 19.40
N PRO A 185 -7.66 12.34 18.92
CA PRO A 185 -6.82 13.22 19.73
C PRO A 185 -7.54 13.44 21.06
N SER A 186 -6.86 13.17 22.16
CA SER A 186 -7.40 13.35 23.49
C SER A 186 -7.78 14.82 23.68
N VAL A 187 -9.08 15.11 23.70
CA VAL A 187 -9.60 16.44 24.03
C VAL A 187 -9.48 16.63 25.55
N GLN A 188 -8.24 16.67 26.05
CA GLN A 188 -7.95 17.31 27.32
C GLN A 188 -8.23 18.79 27.13
N LYS A 189 -9.45 19.20 27.47
CA LYS A 189 -9.77 20.59 27.78
C LYS A 189 -8.87 21.01 28.94
N GLN A 190 -7.72 21.60 28.64
CA GLN A 190 -7.01 22.43 29.60
C GLN A 190 -7.93 23.61 29.93
N ASN A 191 -8.70 23.45 31.00
CA ASN A 191 -9.61 24.46 31.50
C ASN A 191 -8.82 25.43 32.39
N THR A 192 -7.82 26.08 31.81
CA THR A 192 -6.97 27.09 32.45
C THR A 192 -7.77 28.37 32.66
N LYS A 193 -8.61 28.37 33.70
CA LYS A 193 -9.00 29.62 34.35
C LYS A 193 -7.72 30.34 34.79
N PRO A 194 -7.47 31.60 34.37
CA PRO A 194 -6.42 32.39 35.01
C PRO A 194 -6.82 32.65 36.47
N PRO A 195 -5.90 32.52 37.44
CA PRO A 195 -6.16 32.97 38.80
C PRO A 195 -6.32 34.49 38.82
N ILE A 196 -7.36 34.97 39.49
CA ILE A 196 -7.57 36.39 39.75
C ILE A 196 -6.49 36.84 40.75
N SER A 197 -5.55 37.67 40.31
CA SER A 197 -4.62 38.36 41.20
C SER A 197 -5.35 39.48 41.93
N GLN A 198 -5.58 39.31 43.23
CA GLN A 198 -5.92 40.43 44.12
C GLN A 198 -4.63 41.12 44.54
N ASP A 199 -4.31 42.26 43.91
CA ASP A 199 -3.31 43.18 44.45
C ASP A 199 -3.98 44.42 45.05
N ASN A 200 -3.91 44.51 46.37
CA ASN A 200 -4.24 45.71 47.13
C ASN A 200 -3.17 46.78 46.88
N TYR A 201 -3.57 47.93 46.32
CA TYR A 201 -2.78 49.15 46.41
C TYR A 201 -3.57 50.27 47.08
N GLN A 202 -3.43 50.36 48.41
CA GLN A 202 -3.56 51.63 49.10
C GLN A 202 -2.31 52.46 48.81
N ALA A 203 -2.48 53.62 48.18
CA ALA A 203 -1.44 54.65 48.12
C ALA A 203 -2.07 56.04 48.21
N SER A 204 -1.74 56.74 49.28
CA SER A 204 -2.26 58.04 49.71
C SER A 204 -2.15 59.14 48.65
N THR A 205 -3.21 59.97 48.55
CA THR A 205 -3.12 61.31 47.95
C THR A 205 -3.27 62.38 49.02
N ASN A 206 -2.16 62.98 49.44
CA ASN A 206 -2.16 64.26 50.14
C ASN A 206 -2.14 65.40 49.11
N LYS A 207 -3.16 66.26 49.11
CA LYS A 207 -3.06 67.71 48.90
C LYS A 207 -4.40 68.40 49.16
#